data_AF-A0A932B0P6-F1
#
_entry.id   AF-A0A932B0P6-F1
#
_cell.length_a   1.000
_cell.length_b   1.000
_cell.length_c   1.000
_cell.angle_alpha   90.00
_cell.angle_beta   90.00
_cell.angle_gamma   90.00
#
_symmetry.space_group_name_H-M   'P 1'
#
loop_
_entity.id
_entity.type
_entity.pdbx_description
1 polymer ?
#
loop_
_entity_poly.entity_id
_entity_poly.type
_entity_poly.pdbx_seq_one_letter_code
_entity_poly.pdbx_strand_id
1 'polypeptide(L)'
;MQKALSFRSIAVATALVAAGASAHANLTIPANSLVANSVQAFSQESLDAFDVGGVVVTPLGNATAVPNVAGAFSLPITSITIDNSLKIVAGDAKGSALEISRVDRKLGKVAVTLANFTLNYKTKQVLADATPLGGTTTKQMAVYNFNVATPLGIKYKFPLTITGHEVLDQLTLTPEMSAMQKSALALNVVLSAALDSITTFGTLTQDILVKLRDKPVSTTPYVPQ
;
A
#
# COMPACT_ATOMS: atom_id res chain seq x y z
N MET A 1 17.79 -18.30 -44.06
CA MET A 1 18.14 -17.54 -42.84
C MET A 1 16.90 -17.42 -41.96
N GLN A 2 16.76 -18.28 -40.95
CA GLN A 2 15.70 -18.20 -39.95
C GLN A 2 16.01 -17.04 -38.99
N LYS A 3 15.16 -16.01 -38.97
CA LYS A 3 15.23 -14.93 -37.98
C LYS A 3 14.84 -15.51 -36.62
N ALA A 4 15.82 -15.62 -35.73
CA ALA A 4 15.59 -15.93 -34.33
C ALA A 4 14.72 -14.82 -33.70
N LEU A 5 13.50 -15.18 -33.32
CA LEU A 5 12.63 -14.36 -32.50
C LEU A 5 13.29 -14.23 -31.12
N SER A 6 13.61 -12.99 -30.74
CA SER A 6 14.20 -12.66 -29.43
C SER A 6 13.27 -13.11 -28.30
N PHE A 7 13.77 -13.94 -27.38
CA PHE A 7 13.07 -14.44 -26.20
C PHE A 7 12.55 -13.33 -25.25
N ARG A 8 12.94 -12.07 -25.45
CA ARG A 8 12.49 -10.93 -24.65
C ARG A 8 11.11 -10.40 -25.07
N SER A 9 10.66 -10.68 -26.28
CA SER A 9 9.37 -10.15 -26.80
C SER A 9 8.18 -11.07 -26.50
N ILE A 10 8.44 -12.34 -26.14
CA ILE A 10 7.39 -13.36 -25.97
C ILE A 10 6.75 -13.27 -24.58
N ALA A 11 7.47 -12.85 -23.54
CA ALA A 11 6.96 -12.79 -22.17
C ALA A 11 5.82 -11.76 -21.96
N VAL A 12 5.80 -10.68 -22.74
CA VAL A 12 4.73 -9.66 -22.65
C VAL A 12 3.50 -10.09 -23.46
N ALA A 13 3.68 -10.78 -24.58
CA ALA A 13 2.56 -11.23 -25.42
C ALA A 13 1.80 -12.43 -24.82
N THR A 14 2.48 -13.34 -24.11
CA THR A 14 1.81 -14.48 -23.46
C THR A 14 0.97 -14.10 -22.24
N ALA A 15 1.25 -12.96 -21.59
CA ALA A 15 0.39 -12.43 -20.54
C ALA A 15 -0.98 -11.94 -21.07
N LEU A 16 -1.09 -11.58 -22.35
CA LEU A 16 -2.35 -11.09 -22.95
C LEU A 16 -3.21 -12.20 -23.58
N VAL A 17 -2.65 -13.37 -23.91
CA VAL A 17 -3.37 -14.40 -24.71
C VAL A 17 -4.00 -15.52 -23.86
N ALA A 18 -3.68 -15.61 -22.56
CA ALA A 18 -4.31 -16.59 -21.66
C ALA A 18 -5.67 -16.12 -21.09
N ALA A 19 -6.22 -14.99 -21.53
CA ALA A 19 -7.53 -14.47 -21.11
C ALA A 19 -8.70 -15.03 -21.97
N GLY A 20 -8.57 -16.27 -22.43
CA GLY A 20 -9.61 -16.96 -23.20
C GLY A 20 -10.55 -17.74 -22.29
N ALA A 21 -11.81 -17.28 -22.23
CA ALA A 21 -13.00 -17.96 -21.71
C ALA A 21 -13.22 -17.99 -20.18
N SER A 22 -13.85 -16.93 -19.67
CA SER A 22 -15.06 -17.04 -18.83
C SER A 22 -15.68 -15.65 -18.63
N ALA A 23 -17.00 -15.61 -18.60
CA ALA A 23 -17.79 -14.39 -18.53
C ALA A 23 -17.44 -13.49 -17.31
N HIS A 24 -17.32 -12.19 -17.55
CA HIS A 24 -17.41 -11.09 -16.56
C HIS A 24 -16.57 -11.19 -15.28
N ALA A 25 -15.25 -11.39 -15.36
CA ALA A 25 -14.36 -11.32 -14.19
C ALA A 25 -13.31 -10.21 -14.33
N ASN A 26 -13.09 -9.45 -13.26
CA ASN A 26 -11.98 -8.49 -13.21
C ASN A 26 -10.64 -9.21 -13.49
N LEU A 27 -9.78 -8.60 -14.30
CA LEU A 27 -8.47 -9.11 -14.63
C LEU A 27 -7.45 -8.66 -13.57
N THR A 28 -6.82 -9.61 -12.87
CA THR A 28 -5.71 -9.31 -11.96
C THR A 28 -4.38 -9.54 -12.65
N ILE A 29 -3.57 -8.49 -12.77
CA ILE A 29 -2.26 -8.48 -13.41
C ILE A 29 -1.19 -8.51 -12.31
N PRO A 30 -0.27 -9.50 -12.30
CA PRO A 30 0.85 -9.50 -11.38
C PRO A 30 1.84 -8.38 -11.74
N ALA A 31 2.22 -7.58 -10.75
CA ALA A 31 3.17 -6.47 -10.87
C ALA A 31 4.45 -6.71 -10.03
N ASN A 32 4.55 -7.85 -9.35
CA ASN A 32 5.63 -8.16 -8.41
C ASN A 32 7.03 -8.25 -9.04
N SER A 33 7.12 -8.45 -10.36
CA SER A 33 8.38 -8.40 -11.11
C SER A 33 8.71 -7.02 -11.67
N LEU A 34 7.76 -6.07 -11.65
CA LEU A 34 7.94 -4.71 -12.15
C LEU A 34 8.39 -3.76 -11.05
N VAL A 35 9.12 -2.71 -11.42
CA VAL A 35 9.41 -1.57 -10.53
C VAL A 35 8.12 -0.75 -10.38
N ALA A 36 7.26 -1.24 -9.49
CA ALA A 36 5.98 -0.67 -9.14
C ALA A 36 5.92 -0.49 -7.62
N ASN A 37 5.91 0.74 -7.12
CA ASN A 37 5.89 1.04 -5.69
C ASN A 37 4.75 2.00 -5.35
N SER A 38 4.15 1.79 -4.19
CA SER A 38 3.28 2.76 -3.53
C SER A 38 4.03 3.35 -2.36
N VAL A 39 4.30 4.65 -2.37
CA VAL A 39 4.96 5.35 -1.26
C VAL A 39 3.90 5.99 -0.39
N GLN A 40 3.80 5.54 0.87
CA GLN A 40 3.02 6.22 1.90
C GLN A 40 3.91 7.25 2.58
N ALA A 41 3.52 8.52 2.53
CA ALA A 41 4.19 9.60 3.25
C ALA A 41 3.23 10.20 4.27
N PHE A 42 3.61 10.17 5.55
CA PHE A 42 2.83 10.79 6.61
C PHE A 42 2.86 12.32 6.51
N SER A 43 1.76 12.98 6.87
CA SER A 43 1.71 14.44 6.99
C SER A 43 2.53 14.93 8.18
N GLN A 44 2.92 16.20 8.18
CA GLN A 44 3.59 16.80 9.33
C GLN A 44 2.72 16.73 10.60
N GLU A 45 1.41 16.95 10.48
CA GLU A 45 0.46 16.82 11.60
C GLU A 45 0.49 15.42 12.22
N SER A 46 0.60 14.38 11.39
CA SER A 46 0.69 13.00 11.86
C SER A 46 2.02 12.74 12.54
N LEU A 47 3.12 13.24 11.98
CA LEU A 47 4.45 13.10 12.57
C LEU A 47 4.55 13.80 13.92
N ASP A 48 3.98 15.00 14.05
CA ASP A 48 3.94 15.74 15.30
C ASP A 48 3.10 15.00 16.35
N ALA A 49 1.93 14.49 15.96
CA ALA A 49 1.09 13.67 16.84
C ALA A 49 1.79 12.36 17.26
N PHE A 50 2.53 11.74 16.35
CA PHE A 50 3.34 10.56 16.64
C PHE A 50 4.47 10.87 17.61
N ASP A 51 5.18 11.98 17.43
CA ASP A 51 6.25 12.41 18.33
C ASP A 51 5.71 12.66 19.76
N VAL A 52 4.59 13.38 19.89
CA VAL A 52 3.89 13.59 21.17
C VAL A 52 3.48 12.25 21.81
N GLY A 53 3.06 11.29 21.00
CA GLY A 53 2.69 9.94 21.44
C GLY A 53 3.87 9.02 21.73
N GLY A 54 5.10 9.38 21.33
CA GLY A 54 6.24 8.46 21.28
C GLY A 54 5.97 7.27 20.35
N VAL A 55 5.21 7.50 19.27
CA VAL A 55 4.86 6.51 18.26
C VAL A 55 5.96 6.43 17.21
N VAL A 56 6.37 5.21 16.90
CA VAL A 56 7.33 4.87 15.87
C VAL A 56 6.65 3.97 14.85
N VAL A 57 6.86 4.28 13.57
CA VAL A 57 6.41 3.44 12.45
C VAL A 57 7.60 2.68 11.88
N THR A 58 7.55 1.35 11.93
CA THR A 58 8.62 0.46 11.47
C THR A 58 8.16 -0.30 10.23
N PRO A 59 8.89 -0.24 9.10
CA PRO A 59 8.57 -1.03 7.93
C PRO A 59 8.96 -2.49 8.14
N LEU A 60 8.09 -3.40 7.74
CA LEU A 60 8.24 -4.85 7.87
C LEU A 60 7.91 -5.57 6.55
N GLY A 61 8.38 -6.80 6.42
CA GLY A 61 8.17 -7.62 5.24
C GLY A 61 8.84 -7.01 3.99
N ASN A 62 8.05 -6.78 2.94
CA ASN A 62 8.52 -6.14 1.70
C ASN A 62 8.65 -4.60 1.82
N ALA A 63 8.13 -3.99 2.88
CA ALA A 63 8.16 -2.54 3.04
C ALA A 63 9.57 -2.04 3.38
N THR A 64 9.90 -0.84 2.92
CA THR A 64 11.17 -0.18 3.26
C THR A 64 10.94 1.30 3.60
N ALA A 65 11.79 1.88 4.44
CA ALA A 65 11.82 3.32 4.62
C ALA A 65 12.36 3.99 3.35
N VAL A 66 11.78 5.14 2.97
CA VAL A 66 12.30 5.94 1.85
C VAL A 66 13.54 6.70 2.33
N PRO A 67 14.71 6.55 1.66
CA PRO A 67 15.92 7.22 2.09
C PRO A 67 15.76 8.74 2.12
N ASN A 68 16.23 9.37 3.20
CA ASN A 68 16.22 10.83 3.40
C ASN A 68 14.83 11.48 3.44
N VAL A 69 13.75 10.72 3.64
CA VAL A 69 12.39 11.26 3.79
C VAL A 69 11.78 10.67 5.07
N ALA A 70 11.70 11.49 6.12
CA ALA A 70 11.11 11.09 7.40
C ALA A 70 9.62 10.76 7.21
N GLY A 71 9.15 9.68 7.83
CA GLY A 71 7.75 9.29 7.75
C GLY A 71 7.28 8.76 6.40
N ALA A 72 8.20 8.43 5.48
CA ALA A 72 7.86 7.88 4.18
C ALA A 72 8.29 6.41 4.05
N PHE A 73 7.38 5.58 3.57
CA PHE A 73 7.57 4.14 3.44
C PHE A 73 7.16 3.67 2.05
N SER A 74 8.05 2.94 1.40
CA SER A 74 7.80 2.30 0.10
C SER A 74 7.19 0.91 0.32
N LEU A 75 6.03 0.70 -0.29
CA LEU A 75 5.27 -0.54 -0.30
C LEU A 75 5.24 -1.08 -1.74
N PRO A 76 6.04 -2.10 -2.07
CA PRO A 76 6.04 -2.68 -3.41
C PRO A 76 4.66 -3.19 -3.84
N ILE A 77 4.18 -2.74 -5.00
CA ILE A 77 2.92 -3.19 -5.59
C ILE A 77 3.14 -4.60 -6.16
N THR A 78 2.32 -5.54 -5.74
CA THR A 78 2.38 -6.95 -6.14
C THR A 78 1.37 -7.29 -7.24
N SER A 79 0.23 -6.61 -7.29
CA SER A 79 -0.80 -6.84 -8.30
C SER A 79 -1.66 -5.60 -8.54
N ILE A 80 -2.27 -5.54 -9.73
CA ILE A 80 -3.23 -4.51 -10.13
C ILE A 80 -4.44 -5.22 -10.73
N THR A 81 -5.64 -4.84 -10.29
CA THR A 81 -6.90 -5.40 -10.78
C THR A 81 -7.61 -4.39 -11.65
N ILE A 82 -8.03 -4.83 -12.84
CA ILE A 82 -8.72 -4.04 -13.85
C ILE A 82 -10.11 -4.64 -14.08
N ASP A 83 -11.13 -3.79 -14.22
CA ASP A 83 -12.49 -4.24 -14.54
C ASP A 83 -12.74 -4.38 -16.05
N ASN A 84 -13.96 -4.79 -16.40
CA ASN A 84 -14.39 -4.97 -17.79
C ASN A 84 -14.42 -3.66 -18.60
N SER A 85 -14.40 -2.50 -17.93
CA SER A 85 -14.31 -1.17 -18.56
C SER A 85 -12.86 -0.69 -18.71
N LEU A 86 -11.88 -1.58 -18.51
CA LEU A 86 -10.46 -1.27 -18.52
C LEU A 86 -10.04 -0.23 -17.47
N LYS A 87 -10.84 -0.08 -16.39
CA LYS A 87 -10.51 0.81 -15.27
C LYS A 87 -9.81 0.02 -14.18
N ILE A 88 -8.80 0.63 -13.57
CA ILE A 88 -8.16 0.06 -12.38
C ILE A 88 -9.15 0.16 -11.23
N VAL A 89 -9.43 -0.98 -10.61
CA VAL A 89 -10.38 -1.09 -9.50
C VAL A 89 -9.72 -1.47 -8.19
N ALA A 90 -8.54 -2.09 -8.23
CA ALA A 90 -7.74 -2.33 -7.04
C ALA A 90 -6.24 -2.45 -7.34
N GLY A 91 -5.41 -2.26 -6.31
CA GLY A 91 -3.98 -2.59 -6.34
C GLY A 91 -3.53 -3.15 -5.01
N ASP A 92 -2.72 -4.19 -5.01
CA ASP A 92 -2.25 -4.85 -3.78
C ASP A 92 -0.75 -4.62 -3.56
N ALA A 93 -0.35 -4.49 -2.31
CA ALA A 93 1.04 -4.53 -1.86
C ALA A 93 1.23 -5.66 -0.83
N LYS A 94 0.99 -6.91 -1.27
CA LYS A 94 1.03 -8.10 -0.41
C LYS A 94 2.43 -8.33 0.15
N GLY A 95 2.50 -8.84 1.39
CA GLY A 95 3.78 -9.08 2.06
C GLY A 95 4.45 -7.81 2.61
N SER A 96 3.93 -6.62 2.31
CA SER A 96 4.37 -5.36 2.94
C SER A 96 3.62 -5.14 4.24
N ALA A 97 4.29 -4.64 5.27
CA ALA A 97 3.69 -4.29 6.54
C ALA A 97 4.32 -3.03 7.17
N LEU A 98 3.55 -2.33 7.99
CA LEU A 98 3.97 -1.22 8.83
C LEU A 98 3.53 -1.51 10.26
N GLU A 99 4.49 -1.65 11.19
CA GLU A 99 4.20 -1.70 12.62
C GLU A 99 4.17 -0.29 13.18
N ILE A 100 3.02 0.12 13.70
CA ILE A 100 2.85 1.37 14.45
C ILE A 100 2.95 1.00 15.91
N SER A 101 3.98 1.47 16.62
CA SER A 101 4.26 1.06 18.00
C SER A 101 4.62 2.23 18.89
N ARG A 102 4.41 2.07 20.19
CA ARG A 102 4.91 3.00 21.23
C ARG A 102 5.22 2.24 22.51
N VAL A 103 5.91 2.91 23.42
CA VAL A 103 6.14 2.38 24.77
C VAL A 103 5.14 3.04 25.72
N ASP A 104 4.20 2.24 26.22
CA ASP A 104 3.33 2.65 27.32
C ASP A 104 4.02 2.39 28.67
N ARG A 105 3.81 3.31 29.63
CA ARG A 105 4.47 3.25 30.95
C ARG A 105 4.05 2.05 31.78
N LYS A 106 2.86 1.48 31.56
CA LYS A 106 2.31 0.37 32.34
C LYS A 106 2.38 -0.95 31.58
N LEU A 107 2.18 -0.91 30.27
CA LEU A 107 2.05 -2.11 29.44
C LEU A 107 3.34 -2.46 28.69
N GLY A 108 4.35 -1.58 28.66
CA GLY A 108 5.54 -1.76 27.86
C GLY A 108 5.27 -1.48 26.37
N LYS A 109 5.88 -2.24 25.46
CA LYS A 109 5.64 -2.06 24.02
C LYS A 109 4.18 -2.40 23.72
N VAL A 110 3.49 -1.46 23.08
CA VAL A 110 2.14 -1.64 22.52
C VAL A 110 2.20 -1.28 21.05
N ALA A 111 1.51 -2.04 20.19
CA ALA A 111 1.61 -1.86 18.75
C ALA A 111 0.37 -2.35 18.00
N VAL A 112 0.22 -1.86 16.78
CA VAL A 112 -0.65 -2.43 15.75
C VAL A 112 0.14 -2.56 14.45
N THR A 113 0.10 -3.74 13.85
CA THR A 113 0.72 -4.02 12.56
C THR A 113 -0.35 -3.95 11.48
N LEU A 114 -0.11 -3.09 10.48
CA LEU A 114 -0.91 -2.98 9.27
C LEU A 114 -0.17 -3.69 8.14
N ALA A 115 -0.79 -4.68 7.50
CA ALA A 115 -0.14 -5.54 6.52
C ALA A 115 -1.01 -5.81 5.29
N ASN A 116 -0.41 -6.33 4.22
CA ASN A 116 -1.14 -6.83 3.05
C ASN A 116 -2.12 -5.80 2.47
N PHE A 117 -1.58 -4.61 2.21
CA PHE A 117 -2.38 -3.45 1.82
C PHE A 117 -3.09 -3.66 0.48
N THR A 118 -4.30 -3.14 0.39
CA THR A 118 -5.10 -3.08 -0.84
C THR A 118 -5.65 -1.67 -1.03
N LEU A 119 -5.36 -1.05 -2.17
CA LEU A 119 -6.08 0.13 -2.63
C LEU A 119 -7.37 -0.32 -3.28
N ASN A 120 -8.51 0.13 -2.77
CA ASN A 120 -9.83 -0.11 -3.35
C ASN A 120 -10.37 1.18 -3.96
N TYR A 121 -10.29 1.30 -5.28
CA TYR A 121 -10.72 2.51 -6.00
C TYR A 121 -12.24 2.63 -6.10
N LYS A 122 -12.99 1.54 -5.86
CA LYS A 122 -14.47 1.58 -5.86
C LYS A 122 -15.00 2.26 -4.60
N THR A 123 -14.47 1.89 -3.44
CA THR A 123 -14.88 2.49 -2.16
C THR A 123 -14.01 3.68 -1.76
N LYS A 124 -12.94 3.96 -2.51
CA LYS A 124 -11.91 4.97 -2.21
C LYS A 124 -11.26 4.76 -0.84
N GLN A 125 -10.89 3.51 -0.57
CA GLN A 125 -10.32 3.10 0.71
C GLN A 125 -8.99 2.39 0.56
N VAL A 126 -8.08 2.66 1.50
CA VAL A 126 -6.91 1.83 1.77
C VAL A 126 -7.36 0.76 2.76
N LEU A 127 -7.23 -0.51 2.40
CA LEU A 127 -7.49 -1.64 3.25
C LEU A 127 -6.17 -2.27 3.70
N ALA A 128 -6.14 -2.85 4.90
CA ALA A 128 -5.02 -3.63 5.38
C ALA A 128 -5.48 -4.70 6.38
N ASP A 129 -4.71 -5.76 6.52
CA ASP A 129 -4.81 -6.64 7.67
C ASP A 129 -4.26 -5.91 8.90
N ALA A 130 -5.08 -5.74 9.93
CA ALA A 130 -4.72 -5.03 11.16
C ALA A 130 -4.58 -6.01 12.32
N THR A 131 -3.42 -6.04 12.97
CA THR A 131 -3.11 -6.96 14.06
C THR A 131 -2.52 -6.21 15.25
N PRO A 132 -3.28 -6.01 16.35
CA PRO A 132 -2.72 -5.54 17.60
C PRO A 132 -1.65 -6.51 18.12
N LEU A 133 -0.63 -6.00 18.81
CA LEU A 133 0.40 -6.83 19.44
C LEU A 133 -0.22 -7.82 20.43
N GLY A 134 0.01 -9.12 20.22
CA GLY A 134 -0.60 -10.20 21.01
C GLY A 134 -2.11 -10.37 20.80
N GLY A 135 -2.70 -9.68 19.81
CA GLY A 135 -4.11 -9.73 19.47
C GLY A 135 -4.41 -10.57 18.22
N THR A 136 -5.67 -10.52 17.78
CA THR A 136 -6.13 -11.22 16.57
C THR A 136 -6.08 -10.31 15.34
N THR A 137 -5.76 -10.90 14.20
CA THR A 137 -5.77 -10.18 12.91
C THR A 137 -7.19 -9.94 12.42
N THR A 138 -7.53 -8.67 12.18
CA THR A 138 -8.70 -8.29 11.39
C THR A 138 -8.29 -8.12 9.94
N LYS A 139 -8.77 -8.98 9.05
CA LYS A 139 -8.37 -8.97 7.64
C LYS A 139 -9.05 -7.82 6.88
N GLN A 140 -8.28 -7.15 6.02
CA GLN A 140 -8.77 -6.12 5.08
C GLN A 140 -9.67 -5.06 5.76
N MET A 141 -9.29 -4.64 6.97
CA MET A 141 -9.90 -3.50 7.65
C MET A 141 -9.65 -2.23 6.84
N ALA A 142 -10.68 -1.37 6.73
CA ALA A 142 -10.52 -0.06 6.11
C ALA A 142 -9.66 0.83 7.03
N VAL A 143 -8.50 1.26 6.53
CA VAL A 143 -7.52 2.08 7.26
C VAL A 143 -7.74 3.56 6.99
N TYR A 144 -7.75 3.94 5.71
CA TYR A 144 -7.93 5.32 5.28
C TYR A 144 -9.02 5.41 4.21
N ASN A 145 -9.81 6.48 4.22
CA ASN A 145 -10.44 6.98 3.00
C ASN A 145 -9.46 7.91 2.29
N PHE A 146 -9.51 7.97 0.96
CA PHE A 146 -8.60 8.82 0.17
C PHE A 146 -9.35 9.63 -0.88
N ASN A 147 -8.73 10.75 -1.26
CA ASN A 147 -9.08 11.50 -2.46
C ASN A 147 -8.08 11.18 -3.58
N VAL A 148 -8.53 11.25 -4.83
CA VAL A 148 -7.68 11.05 -6.02
C VAL A 148 -7.27 12.44 -6.51
N ALA A 149 -6.06 12.88 -6.15
CA ALA A 149 -5.53 14.18 -6.56
C ALA A 149 -5.04 14.16 -8.01
N THR A 150 -4.23 13.15 -8.33
CA THR A 150 -3.73 12.91 -9.70
C THR A 150 -4.13 11.49 -10.09
N PRO A 151 -5.11 11.31 -10.99
CA PRO A 151 -5.51 9.96 -11.42
C PRO A 151 -4.35 9.29 -12.15
N LEU A 152 -4.29 7.96 -12.10
CA LEU A 152 -3.22 7.21 -12.77
C LEU A 152 -3.15 7.55 -14.27
N GLY A 153 -2.13 8.33 -14.64
CA GLY A 153 -1.85 8.68 -16.01
C GLY A 153 -0.90 7.66 -16.62
N ILE A 154 -1.42 6.77 -17.48
CA ILE A 154 -0.58 5.87 -18.28
C ILE A 154 0.04 6.68 -19.42
N LYS A 155 1.29 7.12 -19.27
CA LYS A 155 2.02 7.75 -20.36
C LYS A 155 2.63 6.66 -21.23
N TYR A 156 2.14 6.54 -22.46
CA TYR A 156 2.70 5.68 -23.49
C TYR A 156 3.69 6.47 -24.35
N LYS A 157 4.96 6.05 -24.38
CA LYS A 157 5.95 6.57 -25.34
C LYS A 157 6.53 5.42 -26.16
N PHE A 158 6.20 5.42 -27.45
CA PHE A 158 6.79 4.51 -28.43
C PHE A 158 8.31 4.77 -28.53
N PRO A 159 9.18 3.74 -28.58
CA PRO A 159 8.83 2.33 -28.70
C PRO A 159 8.61 1.53 -27.40
N LEU A 160 8.96 1.96 -26.17
CA LEU A 160 9.02 1.02 -25.03
C LEU A 160 8.79 1.55 -23.59
N THR A 161 8.22 2.72 -23.33
CA THR A 161 7.97 3.12 -21.92
C THR A 161 6.51 3.40 -21.66
N ILE A 162 5.88 2.51 -20.87
CA ILE A 162 4.68 2.84 -20.11
C ILE A 162 5.14 3.23 -18.69
N THR A 163 4.78 4.43 -18.28
CA THR A 163 4.95 4.91 -16.90
C THR A 163 3.59 5.32 -16.36
N GLY A 164 3.23 4.80 -15.19
CA GLY A 164 2.07 5.24 -14.42
C GLY A 164 2.52 6.06 -13.22
N HIS A 165 1.88 7.20 -13.03
CA HIS A 165 2.02 8.03 -11.84
C HIS A 165 0.63 8.40 -11.33
N GLU A 166 0.39 8.16 -10.05
CA GLU A 166 -0.84 8.49 -9.34
C GLU A 166 -0.51 9.07 -7.98
N VAL A 167 -1.34 10.03 -7.54
CA VAL A 167 -1.27 10.61 -6.20
C VAL A 167 -2.65 10.54 -5.57
N LEU A 168 -2.71 9.81 -4.46
CA LEU A 168 -3.84 9.78 -3.54
C LEU A 168 -3.51 10.67 -2.35
N ASP A 169 -4.36 11.63 -2.04
CA ASP A 169 -4.16 12.58 -0.96
C ASP A 169 -5.34 12.57 0.02
N GLN A 170 -5.25 13.46 1.01
CA GLN A 170 -6.27 13.60 2.06
C GLN A 170 -6.60 12.24 2.71
N LEU A 171 -5.55 11.47 3.04
CA LEU A 171 -5.75 10.21 3.74
C LEU A 171 -6.43 10.51 5.08
N THR A 172 -7.65 10.03 5.27
CA THR A 172 -8.43 10.26 6.49
C THR A 172 -8.63 8.93 7.18
N LEU A 173 -8.19 8.83 8.43
CA LEU A 173 -8.32 7.60 9.22
C LEU A 173 -9.80 7.26 9.38
N THR A 174 -10.16 6.01 9.11
CA THR A 174 -11.54 5.56 9.31
C THR A 174 -11.88 5.52 10.80
N PRO A 175 -13.17 5.61 11.18
CA PRO A 175 -13.58 5.45 12.57
C PRO A 175 -13.13 4.12 13.18
N GLU A 176 -13.19 3.04 12.41
CA GLU A 176 -12.78 1.70 12.83
C GLU A 176 -11.27 1.65 13.12
N MET A 177 -10.45 2.22 12.22
CA MET A 177 -9.01 2.26 12.41
C MET A 177 -8.59 3.23 13.51
N SER A 178 -9.31 4.35 13.70
CA SER A 178 -9.10 5.27 14.84
C SER A 178 -9.34 4.54 16.17
N ALA A 179 -10.46 3.82 16.29
CA ALA A 179 -10.75 3.01 17.49
C ALA A 179 -9.69 1.93 17.72
N MET A 180 -9.26 1.25 16.65
CA MET A 180 -8.19 0.25 16.70
C MET A 180 -6.87 0.83 17.19
N GLN A 181 -6.42 1.97 16.64
CA GLN A 181 -5.18 2.62 17.09
C GLN A 181 -5.26 3.09 18.55
N LYS A 182 -6.37 3.72 18.94
CA LYS A 182 -6.58 4.16 20.33
C LYS A 182 -6.46 3.00 21.32
N SER A 183 -7.10 1.87 20.98
CA SER A 183 -7.07 0.66 21.79
C SER A 183 -5.68 0.00 21.78
N ALA A 184 -5.16 -0.35 20.60
CA ALA A 184 -3.93 -1.12 20.43
C ALA A 184 -2.68 -0.36 20.89
N LEU A 185 -2.68 0.98 20.86
CA LEU A 185 -1.58 1.81 21.33
C LEU A 185 -1.80 2.33 22.77
N ALA A 186 -2.85 1.88 23.44
CA ALA A 186 -3.22 2.32 24.79
C ALA A 186 -3.19 3.86 24.92
N LEU A 187 -3.82 4.55 23.97
CA LEU A 187 -3.82 6.02 23.96
C LEU A 187 -4.69 6.53 25.12
N ASN A 188 -4.12 7.43 25.92
CA ASN A 188 -4.90 8.15 26.93
C ASN A 188 -5.76 9.24 26.25
N VAL A 189 -6.54 9.98 27.05
CA VAL A 189 -7.43 11.04 26.53
C VAL A 189 -6.69 12.09 25.72
N VAL A 190 -5.51 12.53 26.18
CA VAL A 190 -4.71 13.56 25.50
C VAL A 190 -4.18 13.05 24.16
N LEU A 191 -3.64 11.83 24.13
CA LEU A 191 -3.11 11.23 22.91
C LEU A 191 -4.21 10.84 21.91
N SER A 192 -5.37 10.44 22.42
CA SER A 192 -6.55 10.18 21.59
C SER A 192 -7.03 11.47 20.94
N ALA A 193 -7.04 12.58 21.68
CA ALA A 193 -7.39 13.89 21.13
C ALA A 193 -6.36 14.37 20.09
N ALA A 194 -5.07 14.11 20.30
CA ALA A 194 -4.03 14.40 19.31
C ALA A 194 -4.25 13.60 18.02
N LEU A 195 -4.56 12.30 18.11
CA LEU A 195 -4.91 11.48 16.95
C LEU A 195 -6.16 12.02 16.23
N ASP A 196 -7.19 12.42 16.97
CA ASP A 196 -8.44 12.95 16.42
C ASP A 196 -8.28 14.34 15.78
N SER A 197 -7.23 15.09 16.14
CA SER A 197 -6.96 16.41 15.58
C SER A 197 -6.30 16.38 14.20
N ILE A 198 -5.80 15.21 13.77
CA ILE A 198 -5.16 15.04 12.47
C ILE A 198 -6.23 15.13 11.37
N THR A 199 -6.11 16.14 10.52
CA THR A 199 -7.06 16.35 9.42
C THR A 199 -6.71 15.50 8.21
N THR A 200 -5.41 15.29 7.98
CA THR A 200 -4.90 14.38 6.95
C THR A 200 -3.72 13.60 7.47
N PHE A 201 -3.75 12.29 7.27
CA PHE A 201 -2.67 11.38 7.61
C PHE A 201 -1.51 11.45 6.62
N GLY A 202 -1.69 12.08 5.46
CA GLY A 202 -0.66 12.23 4.44
C GLY A 202 -1.13 11.81 3.06
N THR A 203 -0.23 11.20 2.29
CA THR A 203 -0.44 10.83 0.89
C THR A 203 0.06 9.43 0.56
N LEU A 204 -0.45 8.89 -0.54
CA LEU A 204 -0.04 7.63 -1.15
C LEU A 204 0.27 7.91 -2.62
N THR A 205 1.53 7.77 -3.02
CA THR A 205 1.99 7.99 -4.41
C THR A 205 2.33 6.67 -5.06
N GLN A 206 1.71 6.34 -6.19
CA GLN A 206 2.00 5.13 -6.95
C GLN A 206 2.84 5.47 -8.17
N ASP A 207 4.02 4.87 -8.26
CA ASP A 207 4.88 4.92 -9.43
C ASP A 207 5.05 3.52 -10.01
N ILE A 208 4.60 3.35 -11.25
CA ILE A 208 4.67 2.09 -11.98
C ILE A 208 5.54 2.30 -13.22
N LEU A 209 6.68 1.63 -13.26
CA LEU A 209 7.58 1.63 -14.41
C LEU A 209 7.53 0.26 -15.08
N VAL A 210 7.45 0.22 -16.42
CA VAL A 210 7.69 -1.00 -17.20
C VAL A 210 9.20 -1.28 -17.26
N LYS A 211 9.76 -1.54 -16.09
CA LYS A 211 11.14 -1.97 -15.84
C LYS A 211 11.05 -3.14 -14.88
N LEU A 212 11.78 -4.22 -15.17
CA LEU A 212 11.85 -5.35 -14.25
C LEU A 212 12.72 -4.98 -13.03
N ARG A 213 12.33 -5.48 -11.85
CA ARG A 213 13.19 -5.51 -10.67
C ARG A 213 14.31 -6.51 -10.88
N ASP A 214 15.44 -6.30 -10.21
CA ASP A 214 16.54 -7.27 -10.18
C ASP A 214 16.09 -8.60 -9.54
N LYS A 215 15.18 -8.53 -8.56
CA LYS A 215 14.50 -9.67 -7.95
C LYS A 215 13.00 -9.37 -7.78
N PRO A 216 12.10 -10.27 -8.19
CA PRO A 216 10.67 -10.13 -7.91
C PRO A 216 10.41 -10.04 -6.41
N VAL A 217 9.48 -9.18 -6.01
CA VAL A 217 9.04 -9.10 -4.60
C VAL A 217 8.14 -10.30 -4.26
N SER A 218 8.20 -10.73 -3.00
CA SER A 218 7.36 -11.84 -2.52
C SER A 218 5.88 -11.44 -2.59
N THR A 219 5.04 -12.35 -3.05
CA THR A 219 3.57 -12.18 -3.03
C THR A 219 2.92 -12.91 -1.86
N THR A 220 3.73 -13.60 -1.03
CA THR A 220 3.25 -14.27 0.18
C THR A 220 2.75 -13.22 1.17
N PRO A 221 1.51 -13.35 1.68
CA PRO A 221 1.00 -12.44 2.69
C PRO A 221 1.92 -12.38 3.91
N TYR A 222 2.11 -11.18 4.44
CA TYR A 222 2.81 -10.97 5.70
C TYR A 222 1.92 -11.49 6.83
N VAL A 223 2.53 -12.23 7.75
CA VAL A 223 1.88 -12.72 8.97
C VAL A 223 2.66 -12.12 10.15
N PRO A 224 2.05 -11.25 10.95
CA PRO A 224 2.67 -10.73 12.16
C PRO A 224 3.06 -11.87 13.11
N GLN A 225 4.25 -11.75 13.71
CA GLN A 225 4.76 -12.68 14.72
C GLN A 225 4.38 -12.23 16.13
#